data_AF-A0A1Q7EI42-F1
#
_entry.id   AF-A0A1Q7EI42-F1
#
_cell.length_a   1.000
_cell.length_b   1.000
_cell.length_c   1.000
_cell.angle_alpha   90.00
_cell.angle_beta   90.00
_cell.angle_gamma   90.00
#
_symmetry.space_group_name_H-M   'P 1'
#
loop_
_entity.id
_entity.type
_entity.pdbx_description
1 polymer ?
#
loop_
_entity_poly.entity_id
_entity_poly.type
_entity_poly.pdbx_seq_one_letter_code
_entity_poly.pdbx_strand_id
1 'polypeptide(L)'
;MDPSDLRTGLAERLASEAPIDAETFNSACFMLSRALEEIAFAAPEAAPLVRRLLRVAGRVVIDAGLPDSSIETWPNTKEMALQWIDEALRDLGYAVEPPPKVS
;
A
#
# COMPACT_ATOMS: atom_id res chain seq x y z
N MET A 1 -3.66 -11.49 20.95
CA MET A 1 -4.76 -11.36 19.98
C MET A 1 -4.49 -12.37 18.88
N ASP A 2 -5.46 -13.24 18.58
CA ASP A 2 -5.31 -14.25 17.53
C ASP A 2 -5.34 -13.55 16.15
N PRO A 3 -4.47 -13.90 15.18
CA PRO A 3 -4.56 -13.43 13.80
C PRO A 3 -5.94 -13.60 13.16
N SER A 4 -6.74 -14.58 13.59
CA SER A 4 -8.11 -14.78 13.13
C SER A 4 -9.06 -13.67 13.62
N ASP A 5 -8.92 -13.20 14.86
CA ASP A 5 -9.70 -12.09 15.44
C ASP A 5 -9.46 -10.80 14.66
N LEU A 6 -8.22 -10.53 14.27
CA LEU A 6 -7.84 -9.37 13.45
C LEU A 6 -8.51 -9.40 12.08
N ARG A 7 -8.61 -10.59 11.46
CA ARG A 7 -9.24 -10.73 10.14
C ARG A 7 -10.74 -10.47 10.20
N THR A 8 -11.41 -11.03 11.21
CA THR A 8 -12.86 -10.87 11.40
C THR A 8 -13.20 -9.40 11.68
N GLY A 9 -12.50 -8.76 12.62
CA GLY A 9 -12.74 -7.35 12.93
C GLY A 9 -12.48 -6.41 11.75
N LEU A 10 -11.44 -6.67 10.94
CA LEU A 10 -11.23 -5.88 9.73
C LEU A 10 -12.32 -6.14 8.68
N ALA A 11 -12.71 -7.40 8.45
CA ALA A 11 -13.73 -7.75 7.48
C ALA A 11 -15.07 -7.09 7.78
N GLU A 12 -15.47 -7.03 9.06
CA GLU A 12 -16.67 -6.32 9.50
C GLU A 12 -16.58 -4.81 9.22
N ARG A 13 -15.43 -4.18 9.53
CA ARG A 13 -15.21 -2.76 9.25
C ARG A 13 -15.25 -2.45 7.75
N LEU A 14 -14.64 -3.29 6.92
CA LEU A 14 -14.65 -3.16 5.46
C LEU A 14 -16.02 -3.46 4.84
N ALA A 15 -16.82 -4.33 5.46
CA ALA A 15 -18.18 -4.64 5.01
C ALA A 15 -19.20 -3.55 5.41
N SER A 16 -18.85 -2.67 6.34
CA SER A 16 -19.66 -1.53 6.69
C SER A 16 -19.57 -0.43 5.61
N GLU A 17 -20.64 0.35 5.42
CA GLU A 17 -20.62 1.55 4.57
C GLU A 17 -19.88 2.73 5.25
N ALA A 18 -19.34 2.55 6.46
CA ALA A 18 -18.67 3.60 7.19
C ALA A 18 -17.29 3.92 6.60
N PRO A 19 -16.86 5.20 6.62
CA PRO A 19 -15.48 5.56 6.29
C PRO A 19 -14.48 4.83 7.18
N ILE A 20 -13.38 4.36 6.59
CA ILE A 20 -12.26 3.77 7.34
C ILE A 20 -11.19 4.81 7.63
N ASP A 21 -10.58 4.73 8.81
CA ASP A 21 -9.44 5.56 9.20
C ASP A 21 -8.13 5.04 8.57
N ALA A 22 -7.07 5.86 8.67
CA ALA A 22 -5.77 5.56 8.08
C ALA A 22 -5.13 4.27 8.65
N GLU A 23 -5.33 3.99 9.94
CA GLU A 23 -4.81 2.77 10.59
C GLU A 23 -5.48 1.51 10.04
N THR A 24 -6.79 1.59 9.84
CA THR A 24 -7.61 0.52 9.26
C THR A 24 -7.26 0.27 7.82
N PHE A 25 -7.06 1.34 7.03
CA PHE A 25 -6.59 1.23 5.67
C PHE A 25 -5.22 0.53 5.59
N ASN A 26 -4.25 0.97 6.40
CA ASN A 26 -2.92 0.35 6.44
C ASN A 26 -2.98 -1.12 6.90
N SER A 27 -3.84 -1.43 7.87
CA SER A 27 -4.09 -2.81 8.33
C SER A 27 -4.68 -3.67 7.21
N ALA A 28 -5.58 -3.10 6.39
CA ALA A 28 -6.10 -3.75 5.20
C ALA A 28 -5.03 -4.01 4.15
N CYS A 29 -4.16 -3.04 3.85
CA CYS A 29 -3.02 -3.25 2.97
C CYS A 29 -2.12 -4.39 3.45
N PHE A 30 -1.84 -4.46 4.75
CA PHE A 30 -1.06 -5.56 5.33
C PHE A 30 -1.76 -6.91 5.18
N MET A 31 -3.05 -7.00 5.50
CA MET A 31 -3.82 -8.23 5.36
C MET A 31 -3.92 -8.70 3.91
N LEU A 32 -4.20 -7.79 2.98
CA LEU A 32 -4.22 -8.09 1.54
C LEU A 32 -2.86 -8.62 1.10
N SER A 33 -1.75 -8.03 1.58
CA SER A 33 -0.40 -8.48 1.25
C SER A 33 -0.12 -9.94 1.65
N ARG A 34 -0.76 -10.41 2.72
CA ARG A 34 -0.71 -11.80 3.19
C ARG A 34 -1.60 -12.71 2.35
N ALA A 35 -2.79 -12.24 1.96
CA ALA A 35 -3.71 -13.00 1.12
C ALA A 35 -3.13 -13.31 -0.26
N LEU A 36 -2.18 -12.51 -0.76
CA LEU A 36 -1.47 -12.77 -2.02
C LEU A 36 -0.73 -14.12 -2.03
N GLU A 37 -0.33 -14.66 -0.88
CA GLU A 37 0.38 -15.94 -0.79
C GLU A 37 -0.49 -17.14 -1.19
N GLU A 38 -1.82 -16.99 -1.11
CA GLU A 38 -2.80 -18.02 -1.46
C GLU A 38 -3.34 -17.88 -2.90
N ILE A 39 -2.91 -16.84 -3.63
CA ILE A 39 -3.37 -16.58 -4.99
C ILE A 39 -2.39 -17.19 -5.99
N ALA A 40 -2.89 -18.05 -6.88
CA ALA A 40 -2.13 -18.57 -8.01
C ALA A 40 -2.06 -17.51 -9.13
N PHE A 41 -0.99 -16.73 -9.15
CA PHE A 41 -0.75 -15.76 -10.21
C PHE A 41 -0.26 -16.45 -11.50
N ALA A 42 -0.76 -15.99 -12.66
CA ALA A 42 -0.27 -16.44 -13.96
C ALA A 42 1.19 -16.01 -14.23
N ALA A 43 1.64 -14.92 -13.60
CA ALA A 43 3.01 -14.44 -13.61
C ALA A 43 3.56 -14.41 -12.18
N PRO A 44 4.64 -15.14 -11.86
CA PRO A 44 5.16 -15.22 -10.49
C PRO A 44 5.68 -13.87 -9.96
N GLU A 45 6.02 -12.92 -10.84
CA GLU A 45 6.47 -11.57 -10.50
C GLU A 45 5.34 -10.67 -9.98
N ALA A 46 4.07 -11.03 -10.21
CA ALA A 46 2.92 -10.18 -9.85
C ALA A 46 2.71 -10.10 -8.33
N ALA A 47 2.79 -11.22 -7.61
CA ALA A 47 2.64 -11.25 -6.15
C ALA A 47 3.65 -10.33 -5.42
N PRO A 48 4.97 -10.42 -5.67
CA PRO A 48 5.94 -9.56 -5.01
C PRO A 48 5.83 -8.09 -5.44
N LEU A 49 5.32 -7.78 -6.64
CA LEU A 49 5.00 -6.42 -7.05
C LEU A 49 3.84 -5.85 -6.22
N VAL A 50 2.69 -6.53 -6.22
CA VAL A 50 1.48 -6.06 -5.53
C VAL A 50 1.74 -5.91 -4.02
N ARG A 51 2.51 -6.84 -3.42
CA ARG A 51 2.92 -6.75 -2.01
C ARG A 51 3.66 -5.46 -1.69
N ARG A 52 4.58 -5.03 -2.57
CA ARG A 52 5.34 -3.79 -2.38
C ARG A 52 4.47 -2.56 -2.57
N LEU A 53 3.59 -2.55 -3.57
CA LEU A 53 2.66 -1.44 -3.80
C LEU A 53 1.69 -1.25 -2.64
N LEU A 54 1.14 -2.33 -2.08
CA LEU A 54 0.28 -2.26 -0.89
C LEU A 54 1.00 -1.67 0.32
N ARG A 55 2.29 -2.00 0.51
CA ARG A 55 3.11 -1.42 1.58
C ARG A 55 3.28 0.09 1.41
N VAL A 56 3.57 0.56 0.20
CA VAL A 56 3.70 1.99 -0.07
C VAL A 56 2.36 2.70 0.15
N ALA A 57 1.26 2.15 -0.37
CA ALA A 57 -0.08 2.72 -0.21
C ALA A 57 -0.46 2.89 1.26
N GLY A 58 -0.28 1.84 2.08
CA GLY A 58 -0.55 1.90 3.52
C GLY A 58 0.28 2.97 4.23
N ARG A 59 1.57 3.11 3.88
CA ARG A 59 2.44 4.10 4.49
C ARG A 59 2.09 5.54 4.12
N VAL A 60 1.77 5.79 2.85
CA VAL A 60 1.33 7.13 2.41
C VAL A 60 0.06 7.55 3.14
N VAL A 61 -0.90 6.63 3.30
CA VAL A 61 -2.14 6.91 4.02
C VAL A 61 -1.90 7.20 5.50
N ILE A 62 -0.94 6.52 6.15
CA ILE A 62 -0.54 6.85 7.53
C ILE A 62 0.09 8.24 7.62
N ASP A 63 1.07 8.54 6.77
CA ASP A 63 1.81 9.81 6.88
C ASP A 63 0.91 11.03 6.57
N ALA A 64 -0.14 10.85 5.76
CA ALA A 64 -1.03 11.93 5.32
C ALA A 64 -2.45 11.91 5.91
N GLY A 65 -2.89 10.82 6.54
CA GLY A 65 -4.28 10.60 6.94
C GLY A 65 -4.53 10.41 8.43
N LEU A 66 -3.51 10.54 9.28
CA LEU A 66 -3.67 10.54 10.73
C LEU A 66 -4.17 11.92 11.23
N PRO A 67 -4.79 11.99 12.43
CA PRO A 67 -5.30 13.25 12.97
C PRO A 67 -4.25 14.36 13.13
N ASP A 68 -2.97 13.98 13.29
CA ASP A 68 -1.81 14.87 13.43
C ASP A 68 -1.01 15.03 12.13
N SER A 69 -1.46 14.45 11.01
CA SER A 69 -0.86 14.65 9.70
C SER A 69 -0.92 16.13 9.29
N SER A 70 0.17 16.63 8.71
CA SER A 70 0.31 18.00 8.23
C SER A 70 0.64 18.03 6.74
N ILE A 71 0.15 19.03 6.01
CA ILE A 71 0.54 19.24 4.61
C ILE A 71 2.05 19.50 4.45
N GLU A 72 2.70 19.96 5.51
CA GLU A 72 4.14 20.23 5.53
C GLU A 72 4.99 18.94 5.45
N THR A 73 4.44 17.78 5.82
CA THR A 73 5.14 16.49 5.68
C THR A 73 5.08 15.94 4.26
N TRP A 74 4.12 16.41 3.44
CA TRP A 74 3.87 15.88 2.09
C TRP A 74 5.08 15.88 1.16
N PRO A 75 5.92 16.94 1.06
CA PRO A 75 7.09 16.91 0.20
C PRO A 75 8.00 15.71 0.48
N ASN A 76 8.25 15.42 1.77
CA ASN A 76 9.08 14.29 2.20
C ASN A 76 8.38 12.95 1.95
N THR A 77 7.11 12.82 2.34
CA THR A 77 6.33 11.59 2.10
C THR A 77 6.24 11.26 0.61
N LYS A 78 6.04 12.27 -0.25
CA LYS A 78 6.02 12.10 -1.70
C LYS A 78 7.35 11.60 -2.24
N GLU A 79 8.46 12.21 -1.83
CA GLU A 79 9.80 11.80 -2.26
C GLU A 79 10.10 10.37 -1.84
N MET A 80 9.84 10.01 -0.58
CA MET A 80 10.02 8.65 -0.08
C MET A 80 9.11 7.64 -0.77
N ALA A 81 7.84 7.99 -1.01
CA ALA A 81 6.90 7.10 -1.71
C ALA A 81 7.36 6.81 -3.14
N LEU A 82 7.83 7.82 -3.86
CA LEU A 82 8.39 7.64 -5.20
C LEU A 82 9.66 6.78 -5.17
N GLN A 83 10.55 7.01 -4.20
CA GLN A 83 11.72 6.17 -4.00
C GLN A 83 11.34 4.71 -3.73
N TRP A 84 10.39 4.45 -2.83
CA TRP A 84 9.95 3.07 -2.53
C TRP A 84 9.30 2.38 -3.72
N ILE A 85 8.54 3.11 -4.55
CA ILE A 85 7.96 2.59 -5.78
C ILE A 85 9.06 2.22 -6.77
N ASP A 86 10.02 3.11 -6.97
CA ASP A 86 11.17 2.88 -7.85
C ASP A 86 12.01 1.69 -7.37
N GLU A 87 12.35 1.61 -6.08
CA GLU A 87 13.01 0.44 -5.47
C GLU A 87 12.20 -0.85 -5.66
N ALA A 88 10.87 -0.77 -5.55
CA ALA A 88 10.00 -1.92 -5.73
C ALA A 88 9.94 -2.44 -7.17
N LEU A 89 10.12 -1.54 -8.13
CA LEU A 89 9.97 -1.79 -9.56
C LEU A 89 11.30 -2.11 -10.25
N ARG A 90 12.39 -1.50 -9.79
CA ARG A 90 13.74 -1.63 -10.38
C ARG A 90 14.22 -3.08 -10.42
N ASP A 91 14.05 -3.83 -9.32
CA ASP A 91 14.46 -5.24 -9.25
C ASP A 91 13.63 -6.16 -10.16
N LEU A 92 12.48 -5.68 -10.64
CA LEU A 92 11.60 -6.37 -11.58
C LEU A 92 11.81 -5.93 -13.03
N GLY A 93 12.82 -5.09 -13.30
CA GLY A 93 13.14 -4.59 -14.64
C GLY A 93 12.25 -3.44 -15.11
N TYR A 94 11.39 -2.91 -14.24
CA TYR A 94 10.57 -1.74 -14.54
C TYR A 94 11.35 -0.47 -14.18
N ALA A 95 11.67 0.36 -15.17
CA ALA A 95 12.11 1.73 -14.94
C ALA A 95 10.89 2.66 -14.91
N VAL A 96 10.66 3.34 -13.79
CA VAL A 96 9.65 4.42 -13.74
C VAL A 96 10.28 5.67 -14.34
N GLU A 97 10.22 5.79 -15.66
CA GLU A 97 10.58 7.02 -16.34
C GLU A 97 9.36 7.95 -16.42
N PRO A 98 9.53 9.28 -16.20
CA PRO A 98 8.47 10.23 -16.50
C PRO A 98 8.04 10.07 -17.95
N PRO A 99 6.73 10.14 -18.28
CA PRO A 99 6.30 10.12 -19.68
C PRO A 99 7.05 11.22 -20.44
N PRO A 100 7.52 10.95 -21.68
CA PRO A 100 8.26 11.93 -22.44
C PRO A 100 7.46 13.21 -22.52
N LYS A 101 8.12 14.35 -22.26
CA LYS A 101 7.49 15.66 -22.47
C LYS A 101 7.11 15.72 -23.95
N VAL A 102 5.81 15.70 -24.24
CA VAL A 102 5.31 16.03 -25.57
C VAL A 102 5.68 17.49 -25.79
N SER A 103 6.69 17.71 -26.63
CA SER A 103 7.09 19.05 -27.08
C SER A 103 6.07 19.62 -28.04
#